data_AF-A0A060CDM5-F1
#
_entry.id   AF-A0A060CDM5-F1
#
_cell.length_a   1.000
_cell.length_b   1.000
_cell.length_c   1.000
_cell.angle_alpha   90.00
_cell.angle_beta   90.00
_cell.angle_gamma   90.00
#
_symmetry.space_group_name_H-M   'P 1'
#
loop_
_entity.id
_entity.type
_entity.pdbx_description
1 polymer ?
#
loop_
_entity_poly.entity_id
_entity_poly.type
_entity_poly.pdbx_seq_one_letter_code
_entity_poly.pdbx_strand_id
1 'polypeptide(L)'
;YFLCHFPGDWEQERRFVENRLADGKLVIHSNFGFSSHAENPFCILRRPGTDERHGEALSFSLVYSGSFAIDVDVNRWKSTRVSMGLDDEDFAYTLSPNESLQLPEVVMSYSAMGLGKLSRACMTL
;
A
#
# COMPACT_ATOMS: atom_id res chain seq x y z
N TYR A 1 -4.42 -0.04 -14.31
CA TYR A 1 -5.02 0.03 -12.97
C TYR A 1 -4.90 1.45 -12.42
N PHE A 2 -5.64 1.78 -11.38
CA PHE A 2 -5.45 2.97 -10.55
C PHE A 2 -4.91 2.53 -9.20
N LEU A 3 -3.89 3.23 -8.71
CA LEU A 3 -3.43 3.14 -7.33
C LEU A 3 -4.17 4.20 -6.53
N CYS A 4 -4.97 3.77 -5.57
CA CYS A 4 -5.57 4.64 -4.58
C CYS A 4 -4.74 4.57 -3.29
N HIS A 5 -4.43 5.73 -2.74
CA HIS A 5 -3.68 5.88 -1.51
C HIS A 5 -4.24 7.06 -0.71
N PHE A 6 -3.80 7.20 0.52
CA PHE A 6 -4.47 8.05 1.51
C PHE A 6 -3.49 9.05 2.14
N PRO A 7 -2.97 10.00 1.34
CA PRO A 7 -2.10 11.03 1.85
C PRO A 7 -2.87 11.98 2.74
N GLY A 8 -2.17 12.61 3.67
CA GLY A 8 -2.75 13.58 4.57
C GLY A 8 -1.75 14.61 5.04
N ASP A 9 -2.24 15.50 5.89
CA ASP A 9 -1.41 16.28 6.78
C ASP A 9 -2.20 16.44 8.09
N TRP A 10 -1.57 17.00 9.12
CA TRP A 10 -2.27 17.38 10.33
C TRP A 10 -3.50 18.23 10.00
N GLU A 11 -4.64 17.93 10.62
CA GLU A 11 -5.98 18.48 10.33
C GLU A 11 -6.58 18.16 8.94
N GLN A 12 -5.88 17.42 8.06
CA GLN A 12 -6.38 16.96 6.75
C GLN A 12 -5.92 15.53 6.42
N GLU A 13 -6.15 14.61 7.34
CA GLU A 13 -5.67 13.24 7.22
C GLU A 13 -6.44 12.43 6.16
N ARG A 14 -5.74 11.47 5.52
CA ARG A 14 -6.34 10.36 4.74
C ARG A 14 -7.26 10.81 3.61
N ARG A 15 -6.83 11.80 2.84
CA ARG A 15 -7.54 12.21 1.62
C ARG A 15 -7.41 11.09 0.59
N PHE A 16 -8.53 10.71 -0.03
CA PHE A 16 -8.50 9.71 -1.09
C PHE A 16 -7.84 10.30 -2.34
N VAL A 17 -6.68 9.77 -2.72
CA VAL A 17 -5.97 10.16 -3.94
C VAL A 17 -5.87 8.96 -4.87
N GLU A 18 -6.18 9.18 -6.14
CA GLU A 18 -6.08 8.17 -7.18
C GLU A 18 -5.06 8.55 -8.25
N ASN A 19 -4.12 7.64 -8.49
CA ASN A 19 -3.11 7.79 -9.52
C ASN A 19 -3.31 6.71 -10.58
N ARG A 20 -3.48 7.12 -11.85
CA ARG A 20 -3.46 6.18 -12.95
C ARG A 20 -2.06 5.60 -13.08
N LEU A 21 -1.94 4.27 -13.04
CA LEU A 21 -0.66 3.63 -13.28
C LEU A 21 -0.24 3.79 -14.74
N ALA A 22 0.99 4.27 -14.90
CA ALA A 22 1.72 4.37 -16.15
C ALA A 22 2.96 3.49 -16.08
N ASP A 23 3.67 3.36 -17.20
CA ASP A 23 4.92 2.60 -17.25
C ASP A 23 5.96 3.21 -16.30
N GLY A 24 6.68 2.35 -15.58
CA GLY A 24 7.65 2.76 -14.56
C GLY A 24 7.14 2.53 -13.14
N LYS A 25 7.85 3.13 -12.19
CA LYS A 25 7.67 2.92 -10.75
C LYS A 25 7.02 4.14 -10.10
N LEU A 26 6.00 3.90 -9.28
CA LEU A 26 5.44 4.86 -8.35
C LEU A 26 5.73 4.36 -6.93
N VAL A 27 6.27 5.25 -6.10
CA VAL A 27 6.65 4.95 -4.71
C VAL A 27 5.86 5.87 -3.78
N ILE A 28 5.25 5.28 -2.76
CA ILE A 28 4.66 6.00 -1.63
C ILE A 28 5.42 5.55 -0.39
N HIS A 29 5.98 6.47 0.37
CA HIS A 29 6.80 6.13 1.53
C HIS A 29 6.63 7.15 2.65
N SER A 30 6.99 6.74 3.86
CA SER A 30 7.06 7.61 5.05
C SER A 30 8.45 7.54 5.65
N ASN A 31 9.18 8.65 5.59
CA ASN A 31 10.55 8.79 6.11
C ASN A 31 10.63 9.55 7.45
N PHE A 32 9.50 9.71 8.16
CA PHE A 32 9.47 10.44 9.43
C PHE A 32 9.74 9.57 10.67
N GLY A 33 10.09 8.28 10.49
CA GLY A 33 10.32 7.34 11.60
C GLY A 33 9.03 6.79 12.24
N PHE A 34 7.87 7.23 11.77
CA PHE A 34 6.54 6.73 12.12
C PHE A 34 5.66 6.73 10.87
N SER A 35 4.54 5.99 10.88
CA SER A 35 3.46 6.16 9.91
C SER A 35 2.87 7.56 10.12
N SER A 36 3.44 8.53 9.40
CA SER A 36 3.13 9.94 9.54
C SER A 36 1.69 10.23 9.15
N HIS A 37 1.18 11.40 9.55
CA HIS A 37 -0.05 11.96 8.99
C HIS A 37 0.05 12.12 7.46
N ALA A 38 1.28 12.15 6.94
CA ALA A 38 1.60 12.29 5.52
C ALA A 38 1.08 11.13 4.67
N GLU A 39 1.27 9.88 5.10
CA GLU A 39 0.93 8.70 4.29
C GLU A 39 0.49 7.51 5.15
N ASN A 40 -0.60 6.87 4.74
CA ASN A 40 -1.12 5.68 5.40
C ASN A 40 -0.43 4.42 4.83
N PRO A 41 0.00 3.44 5.66
CA PRO A 41 0.51 2.13 5.22
C PRO A 41 -0.57 1.22 4.60
N PHE A 42 -1.42 1.80 3.76
CA PHE A 42 -2.56 1.18 3.11
C PHE A 42 -2.74 1.72 1.70
N CYS A 43 -2.87 0.81 0.73
CA CYS A 43 -3.19 1.19 -0.65
C CYS A 43 -4.19 0.22 -1.28
N ILE A 44 -4.87 0.71 -2.34
CA ILE A 44 -5.82 -0.07 -3.13
C ILE A 44 -5.38 -0.03 -4.59
N LEU A 45 -5.35 -1.19 -5.24
CA LEU A 45 -5.21 -1.32 -6.67
C LEU A 45 -6.57 -1.65 -7.28
N ARG A 46 -7.16 -0.73 -8.04
CA ARG A 46 -8.48 -0.92 -8.68
C ARG A 46 -8.43 -0.87 -10.20
N ARG A 47 -9.33 -1.59 -10.86
CA ARG A 47 -9.52 -1.46 -12.31
C ARG A 47 -10.18 -0.12 -12.67
N PRO A 48 -9.95 0.39 -13.90
CA PRO A 48 -10.75 1.49 -14.44
C PRO A 48 -12.24 1.13 -14.40
N GLY A 49 -13.08 2.06 -13.93
CA GLY A 49 -14.52 1.85 -13.80
C GLY A 49 -14.96 1.08 -12.54
N THR A 50 -14.03 0.63 -11.69
CA THR A 50 -14.40 0.09 -10.36
C THR A 50 -14.92 1.21 -9.47
N ASP A 51 -16.09 0.99 -8.86
CA ASP A 51 -16.78 1.88 -7.92
C ASP A 51 -17.05 1.18 -6.57
N GLU A 52 -17.87 1.78 -5.70
CA GLU A 52 -18.21 1.23 -4.39
C GLU A 52 -18.97 -0.12 -4.43
N ARG A 53 -19.66 -0.41 -5.53
CA ARG A 53 -20.61 -1.53 -5.66
C ARG A 53 -20.18 -2.56 -6.72
N HIS A 54 -19.33 -2.17 -7.68
CA HIS A 54 -18.96 -2.98 -8.82
C HIS A 54 -17.48 -2.83 -9.17
N GLY A 55 -16.93 -3.88 -9.77
CA GLY A 55 -15.57 -3.90 -10.30
C GLY A 55 -14.56 -4.58 -9.38
N GLU A 56 -13.38 -4.80 -9.94
CA GLU A 56 -12.29 -5.52 -9.29
C GLU A 56 -11.34 -4.56 -8.58
N ALA A 57 -10.97 -4.90 -7.35
CA ALA A 57 -9.97 -4.19 -6.57
C ALA A 57 -9.25 -5.12 -5.57
N LEU A 58 -7.99 -4.79 -5.31
CA LEU A 58 -7.16 -5.38 -4.27
C LEU A 58 -6.78 -4.32 -3.25
N SER A 59 -6.70 -4.67 -1.97
CA SER A 59 -6.15 -3.79 -0.93
C SER A 59 -4.96 -4.44 -0.25
N PHE A 60 -4.01 -3.62 0.15
CA PHE A 60 -2.80 -4.00 0.85
C PHE A 60 -2.68 -3.12 2.09
N SER A 61 -2.52 -3.74 3.27
CA SER A 61 -2.31 -3.05 4.53
C SER A 61 -1.07 -3.61 5.22
N LEU A 62 -0.09 -2.76 5.52
CA LEU A 62 1.08 -3.17 6.30
C LEU A 62 0.74 -3.06 7.79
N VAL A 63 0.91 -4.15 8.54
CA VAL A 63 0.73 -4.15 10.00
C VAL A 63 2.01 -3.62 10.65
N TYR A 64 2.22 -2.31 10.51
CA TYR A 64 3.41 -1.62 11.00
C TYR A 64 3.14 -0.12 11.19
N SER A 65 3.80 0.49 12.18
CA SER A 65 3.63 1.91 12.53
C SER A 65 4.89 2.75 12.35
N GLY A 66 5.97 2.18 11.80
CA GLY A 66 7.22 2.89 11.53
C GLY A 66 7.35 3.34 10.07
N SER A 67 8.57 3.61 9.62
CA SER A 67 8.87 3.93 8.23
C SER A 67 8.54 2.76 7.30
N PHE A 68 7.82 3.05 6.22
CA PHE A 68 7.38 2.05 5.25
C PHE A 68 7.50 2.58 3.84
N ALA A 69 7.59 1.66 2.88
CA ALA A 69 7.53 1.94 1.45
C ALA A 69 6.52 1.04 0.76
N ILE A 70 5.79 1.62 -0.20
CA ILE A 70 4.86 0.96 -1.12
C ILE A 70 5.35 1.24 -2.55
N ASP A 71 5.88 0.20 -3.17
CA ASP A 71 6.40 0.23 -4.53
C ASP A 71 5.38 -0.38 -5.50
N VAL A 72 4.98 0.39 -6.49
CA VAL A 72 4.12 -0.08 -7.58
C VAL A 72 4.83 0.13 -8.91
N ASP A 73 5.31 -0.97 -9.50
CA ASP A 73 6.07 -0.96 -10.76
C ASP A 73 5.24 -1.58 -11.89
N VAL A 74 5.11 -0.85 -13.00
CA VAL A 74 4.54 -1.36 -14.25
C VAL A 74 5.66 -1.59 -15.24
N ASN A 75 5.95 -2.87 -15.49
CA ASN A 75 7.03 -3.25 -16.37
C ASN A 75 6.67 -3.06 -17.86
N ARG A 76 7.67 -3.20 -18.73
CA ARG A 76 7.51 -3.08 -20.20
C ARG A 76 6.49 -4.04 -20.81
N TRP A 77 6.13 -5.12 -20.12
CA TRP A 77 5.11 -6.09 -20.54
C TRP A 77 3.73 -5.79 -19.96
N LYS A 78 3.53 -4.60 -19.36
CA LYS A 78 2.28 -4.15 -18.73
C LYS A 78 1.85 -5.01 -17.54
N SER A 79 2.76 -5.76 -16.93
CA SER A 79 2.52 -6.41 -15.65
C SER A 79 2.78 -5.43 -14.52
N THR A 80 1.88 -5.39 -13.54
CA THR A 80 1.99 -4.55 -12.35
C THR A 80 2.49 -5.37 -11.18
N ARG A 81 3.63 -4.99 -10.61
CA ARG A 81 4.15 -5.53 -9.35
C ARG A 81 3.88 -4.53 -8.23
N VAL A 82 3.31 -5.02 -7.14
CA VAL A 82 3.19 -4.27 -5.89
C VAL A 82 4.13 -4.89 -4.87
N SER A 83 4.89 -4.08 -4.14
CA SER A 83 5.76 -4.50 -3.05
C SER A 83 5.60 -3.51 -1.90
N MET A 84 5.51 -4.01 -0.67
CA MET A 84 5.20 -3.22 0.52
C MET A 84 6.01 -3.77 1.69
N GLY A 85 6.62 -2.89 2.48
CA GLY A 85 7.45 -3.29 3.60
C GLY A 85 8.11 -2.11 4.31
N LEU A 86 9.18 -2.40 5.06
CA LEU A 86 10.02 -1.39 5.69
C LEU A 86 10.71 -0.53 4.63
N ASP A 87 10.85 0.76 4.91
CA ASP A 87 11.60 1.69 4.06
C ASP A 87 13.10 1.33 4.10
N ASP A 88 13.77 1.31 2.95
CA ASP A 88 15.18 0.92 2.82
C ASP A 88 16.15 2.07 3.11
N GLU A 89 15.68 3.33 3.07
CA GLU A 89 16.51 4.50 3.35
C GLU A 89 16.95 4.58 4.82
N ASP A 90 16.10 4.15 5.76
CA ASP A 90 16.32 4.30 7.21
C ASP A 90 16.46 2.96 7.96
N PHE A 91 16.45 1.81 7.26
CA PHE A 91 16.50 0.49 7.89
C PHE A 91 17.82 -0.23 7.67
N ALA A 92 18.56 -0.45 8.75
CA ALA A 92 19.74 -1.32 8.77
C ALA A 92 19.67 -2.27 9.97
N TYR A 93 19.74 -3.58 9.70
CA TYR A 93 19.75 -4.62 10.73
C TYR A 93 20.88 -5.61 10.49
N THR A 94 21.77 -5.78 11.48
CA THR A 94 22.87 -6.74 11.41
C THR A 94 22.45 -8.03 12.09
N LEU A 95 22.41 -9.13 11.34
CA LEU A 95 22.09 -10.46 11.86
C LEU A 95 23.35 -11.17 12.36
N SER A 96 23.33 -11.56 13.63
CA SER A 96 24.33 -12.46 14.19
C SER A 96 24.07 -13.92 13.75
N PRO A 97 25.07 -14.81 13.83
CA PRO A 97 24.85 -16.24 13.58
C PRO A 97 23.71 -16.79 14.47
N ASN A 98 22.74 -17.46 13.83
CA ASN A 98 21.51 -18.00 14.44
C ASN A 98 20.48 -16.96 14.90
N GLU A 99 20.65 -15.68 14.54
CA GLU A 99 19.61 -14.67 14.72
C GLU A 99 18.60 -14.72 13.57
N SER A 100 17.33 -14.41 13.86
CA SER A 100 16.28 -14.28 12.86
C SER A 100 15.64 -12.89 12.96
N LEU A 101 15.28 -12.33 11.81
CA LEU A 101 14.53 -11.09 11.71
C LEU A 101 13.11 -11.41 11.22
N GLN A 102 12.11 -10.97 11.97
CA GLN A 102 10.72 -11.02 11.54
C GLN A 102 10.35 -9.67 10.94
N LEU A 103 9.94 -9.69 9.67
CA LEU A 103 9.41 -8.50 9.00
C LEU A 103 7.91 -8.33 9.31
N PRO A 104 7.38 -7.10 9.20
CA PRO A 104 5.96 -6.88 9.39
C PRO A 104 5.11 -7.62 8.35
N GLU A 105 3.89 -7.96 8.74
CA GLU A 105 2.96 -8.69 7.89
C GLU A 105 2.15 -7.73 7.00
N VAL A 106 1.80 -8.20 5.80
CA VAL A 106 0.91 -7.48 4.88
C VAL A 106 -0.41 -8.24 4.78
N VAL A 107 -1.48 -7.58 5.19
CA VAL A 107 -2.85 -8.07 5.00
C VAL A 107 -3.30 -7.70 3.59
N MET A 108 -3.67 -8.72 2.81
CA MET A 108 -4.18 -8.56 1.45
C MET A 108 -5.64 -8.98 1.37
N SER A 109 -6.47 -8.14 0.75
CA SER A 109 -7.86 -8.50 0.43
C SER A 109 -8.15 -8.30 -1.05
N TYR A 110 -9.11 -9.08 -1.56
CA TYR A 110 -9.58 -9.00 -2.94
C TYR A 110 -11.10 -8.88 -2.97
N SER A 111 -11.62 -8.08 -3.91
CA SER A 111 -13.04 -7.98 -4.20
C SER A 111 -13.28 -7.84 -5.69
N ALA A 112 -14.22 -8.62 -6.22
CA ALA A 112 -14.80 -8.43 -7.55
C ALA A 112 -16.12 -7.61 -7.52
N MET A 113 -16.54 -7.13 -6.34
CA MET A 113 -17.83 -6.48 -6.10
C MET A 113 -17.65 -5.04 -5.57
N GLY A 114 -16.66 -4.33 -6.10
CA GLY A 114 -16.40 -2.94 -5.75
C GLY A 114 -15.63 -2.73 -4.45
N LEU A 115 -15.35 -1.46 -4.19
CA LEU A 115 -14.56 -0.96 -3.05
C LEU A 115 -15.27 -1.16 -1.71
N GLY A 116 -16.60 -1.08 -1.67
CA GLY A 116 -17.35 -1.22 -0.44
C GLY A 116 -17.25 -2.64 0.13
N LYS A 117 -17.26 -3.67 -0.73
CA LYS A 117 -17.05 -5.06 -0.27
C LYS A 117 -15.60 -5.31 0.13
N LEU A 118 -14.65 -4.70 -0.59
CA LEU A 118 -13.23 -4.77 -0.24
C LEU A 118 -12.97 -4.20 1.15
N SER A 119 -13.52 -3.02 1.43
CA SER A 119 -13.38 -2.33 2.71
C SER A 119 -13.93 -3.19 3.87
N ARG A 120 -15.12 -3.78 3.70
CA ARG A 120 -15.67 -4.73 4.70
C ARG A 120 -14.81 -5.97 4.90
N ALA A 121 -14.27 -6.53 3.82
CA ALA A 121 -13.36 -7.67 3.93
C ALA A 121 -12.10 -7.32 4.73
N CYS A 122 -11.52 -6.15 4.46
CA CYS A 122 -10.36 -5.64 5.19
C CYS A 122 -10.65 -5.41 6.69
N MET A 123 -11.86 -4.97 7.06
CA MET A 123 -12.24 -4.75 8.47
C MET A 123 -12.54 -6.05 9.25
N THR A 124 -12.75 -7.16 8.56
CA THR A 124 -13.15 -8.43 9.18
C THR A 124 -11.96 -9.36 9.44
N LEU A 125 -10.80 -9.06 8.83
CA LEU A 125 -9.53 -9.77 9.03
C LEU A 125 -8.76 -9.17 10.20
#